data_AF-A0A2P4T245-F1
#
_entry.id   AF-A0A2P4T245-F1
#
_cell.length_a   1.000
_cell.length_b   1.000
_cell.length_c   1.000
_cell.angle_alpha   90.00
_cell.angle_beta   90.00
_cell.angle_gamma   90.00
#
_symmetry.space_group_name_H-M   'P 1'
#
loop_
_entity.id
_entity.type
_entity.pdbx_description
1 polymer ?
#
loop_
_entity_poly.entity_id
_entity_poly.type
_entity_poly.pdbx_seq_one_letter_code
_entity_poly.pdbx_strand_id
1 'polypeptide(L)' 'YPGGFKQVTATQLHLKDPTAIVKLTIYRMLPKNLLRRTLMQRLHLFPDDVSGHAVTFSFFLFAEEVKSASKASVVR' A
#
# COMPACT_ATOMS: atom_id res chain seq x y z
N TYR A 1 2.72 27.50 4.09
CA TYR A 1 2.54 28.07 5.44
C TYR A 1 3.78 27.78 6.27
N PRO A 2 4.39 28.79 6.91
CA PRO A 2 5.48 28.56 7.86
C PRO A 2 5.00 27.61 8.97
N GLY A 3 5.77 26.55 9.26
CA GLY A 3 5.41 25.52 10.26
C GLY A 3 4.59 24.32 9.75
N GLY A 4 4.36 24.18 8.44
CA GLY A 4 3.55 23.08 7.87
C GLY A 4 4.23 21.71 7.77
N PHE A 5 5.45 21.55 8.28
CA PHE A 5 6.19 20.30 8.20
C PHE A 5 5.69 19.31 9.26
N LYS A 6 5.23 18.14 8.82
CA LYS A 6 4.77 17.06 9.70
C LYS A 6 5.57 15.80 9.44
N GLN A 7 6.21 15.27 10.47
CA GLN A 7 6.80 13.93 10.46
C GLN A 7 5.86 13.00 11.21
N VAL A 8 5.54 11.87 10.59
CA VAL A 8 4.64 10.85 11.16
C VAL A 8 5.33 9.50 11.01
N THR A 9 5.29 8.70 12.08
CA THR A 9 5.87 7.35 12.05
C THR A 9 4.95 6.41 11.26
N ALA A 10 5.51 5.37 10.63
CA ALA A 10 4.73 4.39 9.88
C ALA A 10 3.60 3.76 10.71
N THR A 11 3.85 3.48 12.00
CA THR A 11 2.85 2.97 12.95
C THR A 11 1.70 3.96 13.15
N GLN A 12 2.01 5.23 13.40
CA GLN A 12 1.02 6.30 13.59
C GLN A 12 0.19 6.56 12.32
N LEU A 13 0.80 6.41 11.14
CA LEU A 13 0.12 6.56 9.86
C LEU A 13 -0.80 5.37 9.58
N HIS A 14 -0.36 4.14 9.91
CA HIS A 14 -1.16 2.92 9.76
C HIS A 14 -2.38 2.91 10.67
N LEU A 15 -2.25 3.40 11.92
CA LEU A 15 -3.37 3.52 12.85
C LEU A 15 -4.45 4.50 12.37
N LYS A 16 -4.05 5.53 11.62
CA LYS A 16 -4.99 6.52 11.06
C LYS A 16 -5.62 6.00 9.78
N ASP A 17 -4.79 5.52 8.86
CA ASP A 17 -5.20 5.05 7.55
C ASP A 17 -4.42 3.77 7.19
N PRO A 18 -5.01 2.57 7.36
CA PRO A 18 -4.31 1.32 7.10
C PRO A 18 -3.87 1.16 5.63
N THR A 19 -4.58 1.82 4.69
CA THR A 19 -4.28 1.75 3.24
C THR A 19 -3.20 2.75 2.78
N ALA A 20 -2.81 3.71 3.61
CA ALA A 20 -1.98 4.83 3.18
C ALA A 20 -0.52 4.43 2.90
N ILE A 21 0.05 3.49 3.67
CA ILE A 21 1.41 2.98 3.43
C ILE A 21 1.51 2.35 2.03
N VAL A 22 0.56 1.48 1.69
CA VAL A 22 0.53 0.76 0.42
C VAL A 22 0.30 1.73 -0.75
N LYS A 23 -0.66 2.66 -0.62
CA LYS A 23 -0.87 3.73 -1.62
C LYS A 23 0.39 4.53 -1.89
N LEU A 24 1.10 4.98 -0.84
CA LEU A 24 2.33 5.77 -0.98
C LEU A 24 3.46 4.97 -1.64
N THR A 25 3.59 3.69 -1.29
CA THR A 25 4.60 2.80 -1.85
C THR A 25 4.37 2.59 -3.35
N ILE A 26 3.15 2.22 -3.74
CA ILE A 26 2.78 2.03 -5.15
C ILE A 26 2.97 3.34 -5.91
N TYR A 27 2.47 4.46 -5.37
CA TYR A 27 2.62 5.78 -5.99
C TYR A 27 4.08 6.17 -6.29
N ARG A 28 5.01 5.77 -5.40
CA ARG A 28 6.45 5.99 -5.57
C ARG A 28 7.08 5.05 -6.60
N MET A 29 6.55 3.85 -6.78
CA MET A 29 7.05 2.85 -7.74
C MET A 29 6.56 3.10 -9.17
N LEU A 30 5.47 3.86 -9.36
CA LEU A 30 4.99 4.21 -10.68
C LEU A 30 5.94 5.19 -11.42
N PRO A 31 6.08 5.07 -12.75
CA PRO A 31 6.84 6.03 -13.54
C PRO A 31 6.26 7.44 -13.41
N LYS A 32 7.13 8.45 -13.37
CA LYS A 32 6.76 9.87 -13.17
C LYS A 32 6.22 10.49 -14.46
N ASN A 33 5.07 10.01 -14.92
CA ASN A 33 4.36 10.49 -16.10
C ASN A 33 2.93 10.94 -15.77
N LEU A 34 2.22 11.48 -16.77
CA LEU A 34 0.82 11.90 -16.64
C LEU A 34 -0.13 10.73 -16.34
N LEU A 35 0.20 9.52 -16.82
CA LEU A 35 -0.57 8.30 -16.62
C LEU A 35 -0.59 7.83 -15.16
N ARG A 36 0.36 8.31 -14.33
CA ARG A 36 0.42 7.98 -12.90
C ARG A 36 -0.90 8.22 -12.18
N ARG A 37 -1.63 9.28 -12.51
CA ARG A 37 -2.94 9.58 -11.90
C ARG A 37 -4.00 8.56 -12.32
N THR A 38 -4.02 8.19 -13.60
CA THR A 38 -4.97 7.22 -14.15
C THR A 38 -4.74 5.81 -13.58
N LEU A 39 -3.48 5.41 -13.41
CA LEU A 39 -3.14 4.12 -12.82
C LEU A 39 -3.52 4.06 -11.33
N MET A 40 -3.35 5.15 -10.58
CA MET A 40 -3.79 5.24 -9.18
C MET A 40 -5.32 5.19 -9.03
N GLN A 41 -6.08 5.69 -10.00
CA GLN A 41 -7.55 5.60 -10.00
C GLN A 41 -8.06 4.17 -10.17
N ARG A 42 -7.27 3.31 -10.84
CA ARG A 42 -7.58 1.88 -11.02
C ARG A 42 -7.23 1.04 -9.80
N LEU A 43 -6.45 1.57 -8.87
CA LEU A 43 -6.04 0.84 -7.67
C LEU A 43 -7.12 0.93 -6.59
N HIS A 44 -7.76 -0.20 -6.29
CA HIS A 44 -8.72 -0.34 -5.19
C HIS A 44 -8.04 -1.09 -4.03
N LEU A 45 -7.87 -0.43 -2.88
CA LEU A 45 -7.32 -1.05 -1.66
C LEU A 45 -8.42 -1.20 -0.63
N PHE A 46 -8.55 -2.39 -0.07
CA PHE A 46 -9.48 -2.72 1.01
C PHE A 46 -8.68 -3.10 2.25
N PRO A 47 -8.93 -2.45 3.41
CA PRO A 47 -8.15 -2.70 4.63
C PRO A 47 -8.51 -4.00 5.35
N ASP A 48 -9.71 -4.52 5.12
CA ASP A 48 -10.22 -5.76 5.70
C ASP A 48 -10.50 -6.80 4.62
N ASP A 49 -10.48 -8.07 5.01
CA ASP A 49 -10.73 -9.27 4.18
C ASP A 49 -12.20 -9.41 3.78
N VAL A 50 -12.80 -8.31 3.31
CA VAL A 50 -14.14 -8.27 2.72
C VAL A 50 -13.96 -8.51 1.24
N SER A 51 -13.59 -9.75 0.89
CA SER A 51 -13.41 -10.24 -0.47
C SER A 51 -14.78 -10.35 -1.15
N GLY A 52 -15.36 -9.21 -1.52
CA GLY A 52 -16.66 -9.11 -2.19
C GLY A 52 -16.61 -8.74 -3.68
N HIS A 53 -15.42 -8.58 -4.27
CA HIS A 53 -15.31 -8.20 -5.68
C HIS A 53 -14.14 -8.92 -6.36
N ALA A 54 -14.46 -9.84 -7.27
CA ALA A 54 -13.51 -10.43 -8.20
C ALA A 54 -13.09 -9.34 -9.21
N VAL A 55 -12.03 -8.60 -8.90
CA VAL A 55 -11.44 -7.66 -9.85
C VAL A 55 -10.42 -8.46 -10.65
N THR A 56 -10.78 -8.82 -11.89
CA THR A 56 -9.89 -9.45 -12.87
C THR A 56 -8.81 -8.44 -13.28
N PHE A 57 -7.85 -8.18 -12.40
CA PHE A 57 -6.63 -7.47 -12.75
C PHE A 57 -5.68 -8.47 -13.38
N SER A 58 -5.56 -8.41 -14.71
CA SER A 58 -4.34 -8.87 -15.38
C SER A 58 -3.20 -7.93 -14.94
N PHE A 59 -2.65 -8.21 -13.77
CA PHE A 59 -1.33 -7.76 -13.35
C PHE A 59 -0.41 -8.96 -13.53
N PHE A 60 -0.01 -9.21 -14.78
CA PHE A 60 1.09 -10.12 -15.08
C PHE A 60 2.40 -9.45 -14.66
N LEU A 61 2.67 -9.44 -13.34
CA LEU A 61 4.02 -9.41 -12.80
C LEU A 61 4.00 -9.84 -11.33
N PHE A 62 4.22 -11.14 -11.14
CA PHE A 62 4.97 -11.75 -10.05
C PHE A 62 5.07 -10.95 -8.74
N ALA A 63 4.08 -11.13 -7.86
CA ALA A 63 4.25 -10.91 -6.43
C ALA A 63 4.04 -12.26 -5.75
N GLU A 64 5.08 -13.10 -5.82
CA GLU A 64 5.17 -14.32 -5.02
C GLU A 64 5.32 -13.91 -3.55
N GLU A 65 4.19 -13.98 -2.85
CA GLU A 65 4.03 -14.26 -1.42
C GLU A 65 5.20 -13.92 -0.47
N VAL A 66 5.39 -12.63 -0.16
CA VAL A 66 6.16 -12.22 1.02
C VAL A 66 5.26 -12.23 2.26
N LYS A 67 4.73 -13.40 2.63
CA LYS A 67 4.06 -13.58 3.94
C LYS A 67 4.43 -14.89 4.65
N SER A 68 5.59 -15.47 4.34
CA SER A 68 6.07 -16.71 4.96
C SER A 68 7.20 -16.55 6.00
N ALA A 69 7.56 -15.36 6.49
CA ALA A 69 8.66 -15.26 7.46
C ALA A 69 8.60 -14.04 8.39
N SER A 70 7.71 -14.05 9.40
CA SER A 70 7.96 -13.34 10.67
C SER A 70 6.95 -13.71 11.77
N LYS A 71 6.72 -15.00 12.03
CA LYS A 71 6.03 -15.47 13.25
C LYS A 71 6.84 -16.50 14.07
N ALA A 72 8.14 -16.66 13.78
CA ALA A 72 8.97 -17.67 14.44
C ALA A 72 10.36 -17.13 14.87
N SER A 73 10.42 -15.88 15.34
CA SER A 73 11.62 -15.37 16.02
C SER A 73 11.25 -14.34 17.08
N VAL A 74 10.43 -14.77 18.04
CA VAL A 74 10.45 -14.23 19.40
C VAL A 74 10.73 -15.43 20.28
N VAL A 75 12.01 -15.77 20.35
CA VAL A 75 12.57 -16.59 21.42
C VAL A 75 12.56 -15.74 22.68
N ARG A 76 11.66 -16.08 23.61
CA ARG A 76 11.97 -16.31 25.02
C ARG A 76 11.06 -17.43 25.51
#